data_AF-I2K9E6-F1
#
_entry.id   AF-I2K9E6-F1
#
_cell.length_a   1.000
_cell.length_b   1.000
_cell.length_c   1.000
_cell.angle_alpha   90.00
_cell.angle_beta   90.00
_cell.angle_gamma   90.00
#
_symmetry.space_group_name_H-M   'P 1'
#
loop_
_entity.id
_entity.type
_entity.pdbx_description
1 polymer ?
#
loop_
_entity_poly.entity_id
_entity_poly.type
_entity_poly.pdbx_seq_one_letter_code
_entity_poly.pdbx_strand_id
1 'polypeptide(L)' 'MNPVEQDIERRKGEIVAEVNALFHANMKFTDWDVPEADNALAAKLILEIMQEALDGLKAKLDAGEFK' A
#
# COMPACT_ATOMS: atom_id res chain seq x y z
N MET A 1 10.59 -24.76 2.39
CA MET A 1 10.47 -23.35 2.80
C MET A 1 11.50 -23.12 3.88
N ASN A 2 12.38 -22.12 3.71
CA ASN A 2 13.37 -21.74 4.72
C ASN A 2 12.66 -21.02 5.90
N PRO A 3 13.32 -20.87 7.06
CA PRO A 3 12.69 -20.25 8.24
C PRO A 3 12.16 -18.82 8.00
N VAL A 4 12.81 -18.05 7.13
CA VAL A 4 12.40 -16.67 6.78
C VAL A 4 11.12 -16.69 5.96
N GLU A 5 11.06 -17.53 4.92
CA GLU A 5 9.86 -17.68 4.10
C GLU A 5 8.66 -18.11 4.95
N GLN A 6 8.87 -19.01 5.92
CA GLN A 6 7.82 -19.45 6.85
C GLN A 6 7.33 -18.34 7.79
N ASP A 7 8.23 -17.48 8.26
CA ASP A 7 7.84 -16.34 9.09
C ASP A 7 7.04 -15.30 8.29
N ILE A 8 7.47 -14.99 7.06
CA ILE A 8 6.76 -14.06 6.18
C ILE A 8 5.39 -14.59 5.78
N GLU A 9 5.25 -15.88 5.46
CA GLU A 9 3.93 -16.44 5.12
C GLU A 9 2.95 -16.37 6.30
N ARG A 10 3.44 -16.53 7.54
CA ARG A 10 2.60 -16.34 8.74
C ARG A 10 2.13 -14.90 8.91
N ARG A 11 2.95 -13.93 8.51
CA ARG A 11 2.65 -12.49 8.61
C ARG A 11 1.88 -11.94 7.41
N LYS A 12 1.73 -12.72 6.33
CA LYS A 12 1.04 -12.30 5.10
C LYS A 12 -0.32 -11.65 5.35
N GLY A 13 -1.12 -12.22 6.25
CA GLY A 13 -2.43 -11.68 6.61
C GLY A 13 -2.34 -10.27 7.22
N GLU A 14 -1.39 -10.05 8.12
CA GLU A 14 -1.12 -8.75 8.75
C GLU A 14 -0.65 -7.73 7.72
N ILE A 15 0.31 -8.11 6.87
CA ILE A 15 0.83 -7.24 5.81
C ILE A 15 -0.28 -6.78 4.86
N VAL A 16 -1.17 -7.70 4.44
CA VAL A 16 -2.31 -7.34 3.58
C VAL A 16 -3.30 -6.43 4.31
N ALA A 17 -3.57 -6.69 5.59
CA ALA A 17 -4.46 -5.87 6.40
C ALA A 17 -3.92 -4.44 6.56
N GLU A 18 -2.62 -4.28 6.78
CA GLU A 18 -1.95 -2.98 6.91
C GLU A 18 -2.00 -2.18 5.61
N VAL A 19 -1.73 -2.81 4.46
CA VAL A 19 -1.85 -2.16 3.14
C VAL A 19 -3.29 -1.70 2.89
N ASN A 20 -4.28 -2.53 3.22
CA ASN A 20 -5.68 -2.14 3.12
C ASN A 20 -6.00 -0.97 4.07
N ALA A 21 -5.53 -0.98 5.31
CA ALA A 21 -5.77 0.09 6.27
C ALA A 21 -5.23 1.44 5.77
N LEU A 22 -4.04 1.44 5.15
CA LEU A 22 -3.47 2.63 4.52
C LEU A 22 -4.35 3.17 3.40
N PHE A 23 -4.84 2.30 2.50
CA PHE A 23 -5.74 2.74 1.43
C PHE A 23 -7.02 3.40 1.99
N HIS A 24 -7.68 2.75 2.95
CA HIS A 24 -8.91 3.28 3.56
C HIS A 24 -8.68 4.58 4.33
N ALA A 25 -7.54 4.72 5.01
CA ALA A 25 -7.18 5.97 5.70
C ALA A 25 -7.06 7.13 4.70
N ASN A 26 -6.51 6.89 3.50
CA ASN A 26 -6.38 7.91 2.47
C ASN A 26 -7.72 8.25 1.79
N MET A 27 -8.59 7.26 1.60
CA MET A 27 -9.96 7.50 1.12
C MET A 27 -10.79 8.40 2.06
N LYS A 28 -10.57 8.33 3.38
CA LYS A 28 -11.27 9.21 4.35
C LYS A 28 -10.88 10.68 4.21
N PHE A 29 -9.67 10.98 3.72
CA PHE A 29 -9.27 12.37 3.45
C PHE A 29 -9.93 12.93 2.18
N THR A 30 -10.38 12.06 1.27
CA THR A 30 -11.08 12.47 0.05
C THR A 30 -12.58 12.71 0.25
N ASP A 31 -13.15 12.32 1.40
CA ASP A 31 -14.46 12.77 1.90
C ASP A 31 -14.43 14.25 2.35
N TRP A 32 -13.74 15.12 1.61
CA TRP A 32 -14.01 16.55 1.69
C TRP A 32 -15.47 16.71 1.25
N ASP A 33 -16.28 17.44 2.04
CA ASP A 33 -17.72 17.65 1.87
C ASP A 33 -18.04 18.43 0.57
N VAL A 34 -17.66 17.83 -0.57
CA VAL A 34 -17.72 18.35 -1.94
C VAL A 34 -18.72 17.45 -2.66
N PRO A 35 -19.92 17.98 -2.97
CA PRO A 35 -21.01 17.20 -3.56
C PRO A 35 -20.66 16.47 -4.87
N GLU A 36 -19.58 16.86 -5.53
CA GLU A 36 -19.12 16.35 -6.83
C GLU A 36 -17.89 15.42 -6.76
N ALA A 37 -17.44 15.00 -5.57
CA ALA A 37 -16.25 14.15 -5.46
C ALA A 37 -16.45 12.78 -6.16
N ASP A 38 -15.68 12.55 -7.24
CA ASP A 38 -15.61 11.25 -7.90
C ASP A 38 -14.76 10.29 -7.06
N ASN A 39 -15.43 9.58 -6.16
CA ASN A 39 -14.81 8.60 -5.26
C ASN A 39 -14.06 7.49 -6.00
N ALA A 40 -14.48 7.14 -7.23
CA ALA A 40 -13.80 6.12 -8.02
C ALA A 40 -12.49 6.67 -8.60
N LEU A 41 -12.49 7.92 -9.07
CA LEU A 41 -11.27 8.60 -9.51
C LEU A 41 -10.29 8.78 -8.34
N ALA A 42 -10.77 9.20 -7.17
CA ALA A 42 -9.96 9.33 -5.96
C ALA A 42 -9.30 8.00 -5.57
N ALA A 43 -10.09 6.91 -5.51
CA ALA A 43 -9.58 5.57 -5.22
C ALA A 43 -8.49 5.15 -6.22
N LYS A 44 -8.70 5.39 -7.52
CA LYS A 44 -7.72 5.08 -8.55
C LYS A 44 -6.41 5.83 -8.34
N LEU A 45 -6.47 7.15 -8.11
CA LEU A 45 -5.27 7.97 -7.90
C LEU A 45 -4.50 7.55 -6.63
N ILE A 46 -5.20 7.22 -5.54
CA ILE A 46 -4.58 6.70 -4.32
C ILE A 46 -3.84 5.39 -4.60
N LEU A 47 -4.45 4.46 -5.35
CA LEU A 47 -3.81 3.19 -5.70
C LEU A 47 -2.57 3.39 -6.58
N GLU A 48 -2.60 4.34 -7.53
CA GLU A 48 -1.45 4.68 -8.37
C GLU A 48 -0.27 5.20 -7.51
N ILE A 49 -0.53 6.10 -6.56
CA ILE A 49 0.50 6.62 -5.63
C ILE A 49 1.05 5.49 -4.74
N MET A 50 0.18 4.63 -4.21
CA MET A 50 0.61 3.48 -3.41
C MET A 50 1.50 2.53 -4.20
N GLN A 51 1.17 2.29 -5.48
CA GLN A 51 1.98 1.46 -6.38
C GLN A 51 3.35 2.09 -6.63
N GLU A 52 3.42 3.41 -6.90
CA GLU A 52 4.68 4.13 -7.06
C GLU A 52 5.56 4.02 -5.82
N ALA A 53 4.98 4.17 -4.62
CA ALA A 53 5.70 4.01 -3.36
C ALA A 53 6.27 2.59 -3.19
N LEU A 54 5.50 1.55 -3.53
CA LEU A 54 5.97 0.17 -3.50
C LEU A 54 7.08 -0.08 -4.52
N ASP A 55 7.00 0.50 -5.71
CA ASP A 55 8.04 0.37 -6.73
C ASP A 55 9.34 1.07 -6.30
N GLY A 56 9.24 2.21 -5.60
CA GLY A 56 10.39 2.86 -4.96
C GLY A 56 11.07 1.96 -3.91
N LEU A 57 10.30 1.24 -3.09
CA LEU A 57 10.85 0.29 -2.12
C LEU A 57 11.56 -0.89 -2.82
N LYS A 58 11.01 -1.40 -3.92
CA LYS A 58 11.66 -2.45 -4.73
C LYS A 58 12.98 -1.94 -5.31
N ALA A 59 13.01 -0.75 -5.88
CA ALA A 59 14.22 -0.17 -6.44
C ALA A 59 15.34 -0.03 -5.38
N LYS A 60 14.99 0.39 -4.16
CA LYS A 60 15.94 0.45 -3.02
C LYS A 60 16.44 -0.93 -2.59
N LEU A 61 15.57 -1.95 -2.63
CA LEU A 61 15.95 -3.33 -2.37
C LEU A 61 16.95 -3.85 -3.40
N ASP A 62 16.69 -3.60 -4.68
CA ASP A 62 17.57 -4.00 -5.79
C ASP A 62 18.91 -3.26 -5.73
N ALA A 63 18.91 -2.01 -5.26
CA ALA A 63 20.13 -1.23 -4.99
C ALA A 63 20.90 -1.74 -3.74
N GLY A 64 20.29 -2.63 -2.94
CA GLY A 64 20.92 -3.22 -1.75
C GLY A 64 20.86 -2.33 -0.50
N GLU A 65 19.93 -1.39 -0.41
CA GLU A 65 19.82 -0.45 0.72
C GLU A 65 19.32 -1.10 2.03
N PHE A 66 18.79 -2.33 1.99
CA PHE A 66 18.26 -3.04 3.17
C PHE A 66 19.19 -4.14 3.69
N LYS A 67 20.50 -4.03 3.43
CA LYS A 67 21.53 -4.99 3.84
C LYS A 67 22.21 -4.62 5.15
#